data_AF-A0A3B9J3A2-F1
#
_entry.id   AF-A0A3B9J3A2-F1
#
_cell.length_a   1.000
_cell.length_b   1.000
_cell.length_c   1.000
_cell.angle_alpha   90.00
_cell.angle_beta   90.00
_cell.angle_gamma   90.00
#
_symmetry.space_group_name_H-M   'P 1'
#
loop_
_entity.id
_entity.type
_entity.pdbx_description
1 polymer ?
#
loop_
_entity_poly.entity_id
_entity_poly.type
_entity_poly.pdbx_seq_one_letter_code
_entity_poly.pdbx_strand_id
1 'polypeptide(L)'
;VGIWHASANRDERQFVEPYRFDVQRSPNEHVAFGHGAHFCLGTHLARWELRAFFKAVLPVLTDLQLDGELERVGHLHVGPIQRQMVVRKDTASTKS
;
A
#
# COMPACT_ATOMS: atom_id res chain seq x y z
N VAL A 1 -4.32 -18.62 18.71
CA VAL A 1 -5.28 -17.87 17.87
C VAL A 1 -4.48 -16.91 17.00
N GLY A 2 -4.74 -16.86 15.69
CA GLY A 2 -4.09 -15.93 14.77
C GLY A 2 -5.11 -14.93 14.20
N ILE A 3 -4.73 -13.66 14.10
CA ILE A 3 -5.58 -12.60 13.53
C ILE A 3 -4.99 -12.19 12.18
N TRP A 4 -5.78 -12.28 11.11
CA TRP A 4 -5.37 -11.96 9.75
C TRP A 4 -5.90 -10.59 9.34
N HIS A 5 -5.22 -9.50 9.72
CA HIS A 5 -5.67 -8.13 9.42
C HIS A 5 -5.89 -7.88 7.91
N ALA A 6 -5.09 -8.51 7.04
CA ALA A 6 -5.25 -8.38 5.59
C ALA A 6 -6.56 -8.99 5.06
N SER A 7 -7.12 -9.98 5.76
CA SER A 7 -8.44 -10.54 5.47
C SER A 7 -9.54 -9.62 5.99
N ALA A 8 -9.43 -9.15 7.24
CA ALA A 8 -10.39 -8.20 7.82
C ALA A 8 -10.49 -6.89 7.02
N ASN A 9 -9.37 -6.34 6.54
CA ASN A 9 -9.32 -5.14 5.69
C ASN A 9 -9.90 -5.36 4.28
N ARG A 10 -10.37 -6.57 3.98
CA ARG A 10 -11.07 -6.92 2.73
C ARG A 10 -12.44 -7.56 2.97
N ASP A 11 -12.97 -7.45 4.18
CA ASP A 11 -14.29 -7.98 4.52
C ASP A 11 -15.38 -7.17 3.80
N GLU A 12 -16.12 -7.82 2.91
CA GLU A 12 -17.20 -7.21 2.12
C GLU A 12 -18.35 -6.67 2.97
N ARG A 13 -18.49 -7.14 4.22
CA ARG A 13 -19.49 -6.62 5.17
C ARG A 13 -19.13 -5.22 5.69
N GLN A 14 -17.88 -4.81 5.56
CA GLN A 14 -17.36 -3.50 6.02
C GLN A 14 -16.93 -2.62 4.84
N PHE A 15 -16.35 -3.23 3.80
CA PHE A 15 -15.78 -2.52 2.66
C PHE A 15 -16.48 -2.93 1.37
N VAL A 16 -17.28 -2.03 0.79
CA VAL A 16 -17.80 -2.20 -0.57
C VAL A 16 -16.63 -2.26 -1.55
N GLU A 17 -16.65 -3.20 -2.50
CA GLU A 17 -15.55 -3.44 -3.46
C GLU A 17 -14.15 -3.53 -2.78
N PRO A 18 -13.91 -4.49 -1.86
CA PRO A 18 -12.73 -4.47 -0.97
C PRO A 18 -11.39 -4.64 -1.68
N TYR A 19 -11.41 -5.17 -2.90
CA TYR A 19 -10.21 -5.34 -3.74
C TYR A 19 -9.93 -4.12 -4.63
N ARG A 20 -10.86 -3.18 -4.73
CA ARG A 20 -10.68 -1.93 -5.48
C ARG A 20 -9.89 -0.94 -4.64
N PHE A 21 -8.77 -0.49 -5.19
CA PHE A 21 -8.01 0.61 -4.62
C PHE A 21 -8.73 1.94 -4.89
N ASP A 22 -9.21 2.58 -3.83
CA ASP A 22 -9.88 3.88 -3.88
C ASP A 22 -9.25 4.81 -2.81
N VAL A 23 -8.57 5.85 -3.28
CA VAL A 23 -7.90 6.84 -2.41
C VAL A 23 -8.89 7.77 -1.71
N GLN A 24 -10.12 7.87 -2.20
CA GLN A 24 -11.18 8.71 -1.62
C GLN A 24 -12.14 7.93 -0.72
N ARG A 25 -11.92 6.62 -0.52
CA ARG A 25 -12.77 5.75 0.29
C ARG A 25 -13.02 6.37 1.67
N SER A 26 -14.30 6.56 2.00
CA SER A 26 -14.78 7.02 3.29
C SER A 26 -16.16 6.42 3.57
N PRO A 27 -16.41 5.84 4.76
CA PRO A 27 -15.46 5.59 5.84
C PRO A 27 -14.37 4.55 5.46
N ASN A 28 -13.25 4.55 6.19
CA ASN A 28 -12.12 3.62 5.95
C ASN A 28 -11.53 3.09 7.27
N GLU A 29 -12.31 2.28 7.98
CA GLU A 29 -12.00 1.76 9.32
C GLU A 29 -11.10 0.51 9.28
N HIS A 30 -9.98 0.61 8.58
CA HIS A 30 -9.02 -0.49 8.46
C HIS A 30 -8.31 -0.80 9.80
N VAL A 31 -7.99 -2.07 10.03
CA VAL A 31 -7.29 -2.57 11.23
C VAL A 31 -5.81 -2.85 10.99
N ALA A 32 -5.21 -2.21 9.98
CA ALA A 32 -3.79 -2.41 9.63
C ALA A 32 -2.81 -2.03 10.77
N PHE A 33 -3.23 -1.11 11.65
CA PHE A 33 -2.47 -0.70 12.84
C PHE A 33 -2.89 -1.46 14.12
N GLY A 34 -3.65 -2.55 13.98
CA GLY A 34 -4.25 -3.25 15.11
C GLY A 34 -5.45 -2.50 15.69
N HIS A 35 -5.91 -2.94 16.86
CA HIS A 35 -7.04 -2.37 17.59
C HIS A 35 -6.88 -2.63 19.11
N GLY A 36 -7.54 -1.82 19.94
CA GLY A 36 -7.55 -1.99 21.40
C GLY A 36 -6.26 -1.56 22.10
N ALA A 37 -5.96 -2.19 23.24
CA ALA A 37 -4.83 -1.81 24.11
C ALA A 37 -3.45 -1.93 23.43
N HIS A 38 -3.33 -2.77 22.40
CA HIS A 38 -2.10 -2.95 21.62
C HIS A 38 -2.19 -2.28 20.24
N PHE A 39 -3.00 -1.22 20.11
CA PHE A 39 -2.99 -0.37 18.93
C PHE A 39 -1.59 0.18 18.66
N CYS A 40 -1.17 0.21 17.39
CA CYS A 40 0.19 0.55 17.02
C CYS A 40 0.56 1.96 17.52
N LEU A 41 1.53 2.00 18.44
CA LEU A 41 2.08 3.23 19.00
C LEU A 41 2.63 4.16 17.90
N GLY A 42 3.17 3.59 16.82
CA GLY A 42 3.74 4.31 15.69
C GLY A 42 2.73 4.84 14.67
N THR A 43 1.41 4.64 14.85
CA THR A 43 0.41 5.00 13.84
C THR A 43 0.51 6.44 13.35
N HIS A 44 0.69 7.38 14.27
CA HIS A 44 0.81 8.80 13.92
C HIS A 44 2.11 9.08 13.17
N LEU A 45 3.24 8.51 13.62
CA LEU A 45 4.53 8.65 12.96
C LEU A 45 4.48 8.10 11.52
N ALA A 46 4.01 6.87 11.33
CA ALA A 46 3.89 6.26 10.00
C ALA A 46 3.02 7.10 9.05
N ARG A 47 1.91 7.67 9.54
CA ARG A 47 1.05 8.57 8.76
C ARG A 47 1.77 9.88 8.42
N TRP A 48 2.58 10.42 9.32
CA TRP A 48 3.37 11.62 9.07
C TRP A 48 4.47 11.37 8.04
N GLU A 49 5.20 10.26 8.17
CA GLU A 49 6.24 9.85 7.22
C GLU A 49 5.66 9.64 5.82
N LEU A 50 4.52 8.94 5.69
CA LEU A 50 3.86 8.76 4.40
C LEU A 50 3.42 10.09 3.78
N ARG A 51 2.88 11.04 4.57
CA ARG A 51 2.52 12.37 4.07
C ARG A 51 3.75 13.14 3.60
N ALA A 52 4.84 13.12 4.37
CA ALA A 52 6.09 13.79 4.00
C ALA A 52 6.68 13.19 2.72
N PHE A 53 6.71 11.85 2.64
CA PHE A 53 7.15 11.10 1.47
C PHE A 53 6.34 11.49 0.22
N PHE A 54 5.01 11.36 0.26
CA PHE A 54 4.18 11.69 -0.90
C PHE A 54 4.26 13.17 -1.29
N LYS A 55 4.34 14.09 -0.31
CA LYS A 55 4.51 15.52 -0.59
C LYS A 55 5.82 15.81 -1.33
N ALA A 56 6.91 15.14 -0.96
CA ALA A 56 8.22 15.32 -1.59
C ALA A 56 8.32 14.63 -2.96
N VAL A 57 7.69 13.45 -3.09
CA VAL A 57 7.90 12.55 -4.24
C VAL A 57 6.90 12.79 -5.37
N LEU A 58 5.62 13.02 -5.09
CA LEU A 58 4.59 13.17 -6.13
C LEU A 58 4.88 14.28 -7.16
N PRO A 59 5.47 15.44 -6.82
CA PRO A 59 5.80 16.47 -7.81
C PRO A 59 6.92 16.08 -8.78
N VAL A 60 7.77 15.13 -8.42
CA VAL A 60 8.98 14.78 -9.20
C VAL A 60 8.92 13.40 -9.82
N LEU A 61 8.23 12.44 -9.21
CA LEU A 61 8.03 11.09 -9.76
C LEU A 61 6.64 10.97 -10.37
N THR A 62 6.48 11.56 -11.55
CA THR A 62 5.28 11.37 -12.38
C THR A 62 5.49 10.25 -13.39
N ASP A 63 4.40 9.70 -13.90
CA ASP A 63 4.38 8.80 -15.05
C ASP A 63 5.23 7.54 -14.89
N LEU A 64 5.10 6.84 -13.77
CA LEU A 64 5.84 5.61 -13.51
C LEU A 64 5.20 4.39 -14.22
N GLN A 65 6.02 3.42 -14.60
CA GLN A 65 5.62 2.08 -15.00
C GLN A 65 6.46 1.02 -14.28
N LEU A 66 5.90 -0.18 -14.15
CA LEU A 66 6.62 -1.33 -13.60
C LEU A 66 7.71 -1.76 -14.59
N ASP A 67 8.89 -2.05 -14.08
CA ASP A 67 10.01 -2.60 -14.85
C ASP A 67 10.31 -4.01 -14.34
N GLY A 68 9.96 -5.01 -15.15
CA GLY A 68 10.08 -6.41 -14.79
C GLY A 68 9.03 -6.92 -13.79
N GLU A 69 9.17 -8.20 -13.45
CA GLU A 69 8.26 -8.94 -12.59
C GLU A 69 8.46 -8.61 -11.10
N LEU A 70 7.37 -8.66 -10.35
CA LEU A 70 7.38 -8.48 -8.89
C LEU A 70 8.02 -9.70 -8.22
N GLU A 71 9.13 -9.48 -7.51
CA GLU A 71 9.70 -10.51 -6.64
C GLU A 71 9.04 -10.49 -5.27
N ARG A 72 8.59 -11.67 -4.85
CA ARG A 72 7.93 -11.87 -3.57
C ARG A 72 8.72 -12.78 -2.66
N VAL A 73 8.70 -12.47 -1.37
CA VAL A 73 9.21 -13.33 -0.31
C VAL A 73 8.06 -13.91 0.51
N GLY A 74 8.17 -15.19 0.86
CA GLY A 74 7.16 -15.91 1.63
C GLY A 74 7.17 -15.52 3.11
N HIS A 75 6.35 -14.54 3.48
CA HIS A 75 6.15 -14.13 4.87
C HIS A 75 4.67 -14.09 5.24
N LEU A 76 4.34 -14.56 6.45
CA LEU A 76 2.96 -14.57 6.97
C LEU A 76 2.61 -13.30 7.75
N HIS A 77 3.62 -12.56 8.25
CA HIS A 77 3.44 -11.42 9.14
C HIS A 77 3.59 -10.06 8.46
N VAL A 78 4.45 -9.96 7.45
CA VAL A 78 4.76 -8.72 6.73
C VAL A 78 4.42 -8.85 5.26
N GLY A 79 4.16 -7.71 4.60
CA GLY A 79 3.87 -7.66 3.17
C GLY A 79 5.00 -8.31 2.35
N PRO A 80 4.68 -9.01 1.25
CA PRO A 80 5.62 -9.94 0.62
C PRO A 80 6.55 -9.29 -0.42
N ILE A 81 6.59 -7.96 -0.58
CA ILE A 81 7.37 -7.32 -1.66
C ILE A 81 8.86 -7.36 -1.31
N GLN A 82 9.63 -8.15 -2.04
CA GLN A 82 11.09 -8.22 -1.93
C GLN A 82 11.75 -7.21 -2.88
N ARG A 83 11.30 -7.17 -4.15
CA ARG A 83 11.78 -6.22 -5.15
C ARG A 83 10.70 -5.91 -6.18
N GLN A 84 10.51 -4.63 -6.47
CA GLN A 84 9.72 -4.13 -7.59
C GLN A 84 10.46 -2.92 -8.19
N MET A 85 11.02 -3.07 -9.38
CA MET A 85 11.62 -1.93 -10.08
C MET A 85 10.51 -1.12 -10.76
N VAL A 86 10.73 0.19 -10.82
CA VAL A 86 9.87 1.14 -11.54
C VAL A 86 10.75 2.08 -12.35
N VAL A 87 10.30 2.41 -13.55
CA VAL A 87 10.94 3.39 -14.42
C VAL A 87 9.94 4.48 -14.77
N ARG A 88 10.42 5.65 -15.19
CA ARG A 88 9.52 6.63 -15.83
C ARG A 88 9.11 6.06 -17.19
N LYS A 89 7.84 6.22 -17.53
CA LYS A 89 7.35 6.01 -18.90
C LYS A 89 8.08 7.02 -19.76
N ASP A 90 9.00 6.54 -20.60
CA ASP A 90 9.75 7.41 -21.50
C ASP A 90 8.80 8.27 -22.33
N THR A 91 9.05 9.57 -22.42
CA THR A 91 8.39 10.45 -23.40
C THR A 91 8.71 10.09 -24.86
N ALA A 92 9.53 9.06 -25.11
CA ALA A 92 9.73 8.48 -26.43
C ALA A 92 10.40 7.09 -26.32
N SER A 93 9.62 6.01 -26.45
CA SER A 93 10.11 4.78 -27.08
C SER A 93 8.93 3.84 -27.40
N THR A 94 8.29 4.12 -28.54
CA THR A 94 7.99 3.07 -29.51
C THR A 94 9.28 2.29 -29.78
N LYS A 95 9.38 1.06 -29.28
CA LYS A 95 10.26 -0.06 -29.69
C LYS A 95 9.88 -1.21 -28.74
N SER A 96 9.34 -2.35 -29.15
CA SER A 96 9.13 -2.98 -30.46
C SER A 96 7.88 -3.86 -30.36
#